data_AF-A0A251WAH6-F1
#
_entry.id   AF-A0A251WAH6-F1
#
_cell.length_a   1.000
_cell.length_b   1.000
_cell.length_c   1.000
_cell.angle_alpha   90.00
_cell.angle_beta   90.00
_cell.angle_gamma   90.00
#
_symmetry.space_group_name_H-M   'P 1'
#
loop_
_entity.id
_entity.type
_entity.pdbx_description
1 polymer ?
#
loop_
_entity_poly.entity_id
_entity_poly.type
_entity_poly.pdbx_seq_one_letter_code
_entity_poly.pdbx_strand_id
1 'polypeptide(L)'
;MPDGDIVHSRLRRLYQKPYKWLCEGTATNDECARAVLEKLKQDIKAKGDLPILLAQAMAASVAQIISNPEEARESDFAKLSLEFDNLVHQPDGSPYIKELILRAGKGYLNDLRSRREVDIAHTSEAIWRRYAHEVYESEFKERIPLTSEHYAGVTQEILDKRIEGMQPSIDSGIQQFAQAAIRNQSVAKLSMPRRSSRKAIDLDEDLLAG
;
A
#
# COMPACT_ATOMS: atom_id res chain seq x y z
N MET A 1 8.95 33.68 -7.32
CA MET A 1 9.15 33.07 -5.98
C MET A 1 9.19 31.57 -6.19
N PRO A 2 10.19 30.83 -5.68
CA PRO A 2 10.12 29.37 -5.68
C PRO A 2 9.09 28.96 -4.63
N ASP A 3 8.12 28.14 -5.02
CA ASP A 3 7.08 27.62 -4.12
C ASP A 3 7.74 26.87 -2.96
N GLY A 4 7.74 27.47 -1.76
CA GLY A 4 8.30 26.88 -0.52
C GLY A 4 7.64 25.58 -0.05
N ASP A 5 6.72 25.04 -0.86
CA ASP A 5 6.00 23.79 -0.66
C ASP A 5 6.71 22.58 -1.29
N ILE A 6 7.66 22.77 -2.21
CA ILE A 6 8.35 21.68 -2.92
C ILE A 6 9.78 21.56 -2.38
N VAL A 7 10.02 20.49 -1.63
CA VAL A 7 11.31 20.17 -1.00
C VAL A 7 11.97 18.92 -1.61
N HIS A 8 11.27 18.21 -2.50
CA HIS A 8 11.79 17.05 -3.23
C HIS A 8 11.32 17.04 -4.69
N SER A 9 12.24 17.20 -5.64
CA SER A 9 11.91 17.43 -7.06
C SER A 9 11.21 16.25 -7.75
N ARG A 10 11.49 15.01 -7.34
CA ARG A 10 10.89 13.80 -7.93
C ARG A 10 9.65 13.27 -7.21
N LEU A 11 9.25 13.91 -6.12
CA LEU A 11 8.12 13.47 -5.32
C LEU A 11 6.89 14.30 -5.67
N ARG A 12 5.74 13.64 -5.85
CA ARG A 12 4.50 14.37 -6.15
C ARG A 12 4.15 15.33 -5.01
N ARG A 13 3.54 16.48 -5.35
CA ARG A 13 3.15 17.54 -4.40
C ARG A 13 2.38 17.01 -3.20
N LEU A 14 1.54 15.99 -3.43
CA LEU A 14 0.75 15.31 -2.41
C LEU A 14 1.58 14.81 -1.22
N TYR A 15 2.79 14.30 -1.49
CA TYR A 15 3.67 13.66 -0.52
C TYR A 15 4.80 14.56 0.01
N GLN A 16 4.87 15.83 -0.42
CA GLN A 16 5.91 16.77 0.02
C GLN A 16 5.90 16.98 1.55
N LYS A 17 4.71 17.16 2.12
CA LYS A 17 4.54 17.34 3.57
C LYS A 17 5.02 16.15 4.40
N PRO A 18 4.55 14.90 4.17
CA PRO A 18 5.06 13.76 4.94
C PRO A 18 6.56 13.53 4.73
N TYR A 19 7.09 13.77 3.53
CA TYR A 19 8.54 13.71 3.31
C TYR A 19 9.31 14.76 4.10
N LYS A 20 8.81 16.00 4.17
CA LYS A 20 9.40 17.06 4.99
C LYS A 20 9.47 16.67 6.47
N TRP A 21 8.39 16.11 7.01
CA TRP A 21 8.34 15.61 8.40
C TRP A 21 9.36 14.49 8.64
N LEU A 22 9.50 13.57 7.68
CA LEU A 22 10.51 12.53 7.75
C LEU A 22 11.93 13.09 7.73
N CYS A 23 12.19 14.17 7.00
CA CYS A 23 13.50 14.81 6.99
C CYS A 23 13.80 15.54 8.29
N GLU A 24 12.85 16.32 8.80
CA GLU A 24 12.97 17.10 10.04
C GLU A 24 13.11 16.20 11.28
N GLY A 25 12.51 15.00 11.26
CA GLY A 25 12.59 14.06 12.38
C GLY A 25 11.85 14.53 13.64
N THR A 26 10.95 15.52 13.51
CA THR A 26 10.19 16.10 14.62
C THR A 26 8.93 15.32 14.98
N ALA A 27 8.47 14.44 14.08
CA ALA A 27 7.29 13.60 14.26
C ALA A 27 7.71 12.14 14.51
N THR A 28 6.91 11.42 15.29
CA THR A 28 7.09 9.98 15.52
C THR A 28 6.87 9.19 14.22
N ASN A 29 7.39 7.95 14.17
CA ASN A 29 7.16 7.06 13.02
C ASN A 29 5.65 6.88 12.74
N ASP A 30 4.82 6.74 13.78
CA ASP A 30 3.37 6.58 13.61
C ASP A 30 2.67 7.84 13.06
N GLU A 31 3.12 9.03 13.46
CA GLU A 31 2.61 10.29 12.92
C GLU A 31 3.00 10.47 11.45
N CYS A 32 4.25 10.16 11.11
CA CYS A 32 4.74 10.15 9.73
C CYS A 32 3.97 9.13 8.89
N ALA A 33 3.83 7.89 9.38
CA ALA A 33 3.10 6.82 8.69
C ALA A 33 1.63 7.23 8.45
N ARG A 34 1.00 7.85 9.45
CA ARG A 34 -0.38 8.34 9.31
C ARG A 34 -0.50 9.47 8.29
N ALA A 35 0.46 10.38 8.25
CA ALA A 35 0.49 11.44 7.25
C ALA A 35 0.65 10.85 5.84
N VAL A 36 1.54 9.86 5.66
CA VAL A 36 1.71 9.13 4.41
C VAL A 36 0.44 8.38 4.00
N LEU A 37 -0.19 7.63 4.92
CA LEU A 37 -1.43 6.89 4.66
C LEU A 37 -2.59 7.80 4.23
N GLU A 38 -2.70 8.99 4.81
CA GLU A 38 -3.72 9.96 4.39
C GLU A 38 -3.52 10.38 2.94
N LYS A 39 -2.25 10.53 2.51
CA LYS A 39 -1.89 10.86 1.13
C LYS A 39 -2.07 9.68 0.19
N LEU A 40 -1.67 8.48 0.60
CA LEU A 40 -1.92 7.26 -0.14
C LEU A 40 -3.42 7.03 -0.37
N LYS A 41 -4.25 7.24 0.65
CA LYS A 41 -5.72 7.18 0.51
C LYS A 41 -6.24 8.15 -0.54
N GLN A 42 -5.78 9.40 -0.53
CA GLN A 42 -6.18 10.42 -1.51
C GLN A 42 -5.75 10.01 -2.93
N ASP A 43 -4.55 9.46 -3.07
CA ASP A 43 -4.02 8.99 -4.34
C ASP A 43 -4.78 7.77 -4.88
N ILE A 44 -5.06 6.78 -4.04
CA ILE A 44 -5.89 5.62 -4.39
C ILE A 44 -7.29 6.07 -4.81
N LYS A 45 -7.91 7.02 -4.09
CA LYS A 45 -9.22 7.57 -4.49
C LYS A 45 -9.19 8.23 -5.86
N ALA A 46 -8.13 8.98 -6.17
CA ALA A 46 -7.97 9.62 -7.47
C ALA A 46 -7.76 8.60 -8.60
N LYS A 47 -7.17 7.43 -8.29
CA LYS A 47 -6.98 6.31 -9.23
C LYS A 47 -8.28 5.53 -9.50
N GLY A 48 -9.31 5.67 -8.67
CA GLY A 48 -10.65 5.13 -8.90
C GLY A 48 -10.79 3.63 -8.63
N ASP A 49 -11.91 3.05 -9.09
CA ASP A 49 -12.38 1.71 -8.71
C ASP A 49 -11.87 0.57 -9.60
N LEU A 50 -11.20 0.88 -10.73
CA LEU A 50 -10.68 -0.13 -11.67
C LEU A 50 -9.84 -1.24 -11.00
N PRO A 51 -8.90 -0.94 -10.07
CA PRO A 51 -8.13 -1.97 -9.38
C PRO A 51 -8.98 -2.96 -8.57
N ILE A 52 -10.15 -2.54 -8.07
CA ILE A 52 -11.07 -3.43 -7.33
C ILE A 52 -11.65 -4.46 -8.29
N LEU A 53 -12.16 -4.01 -9.44
CA LEU A 53 -12.74 -4.88 -10.47
C LEU A 53 -11.71 -5.90 -10.96
N LEU A 54 -10.49 -5.46 -11.24
CA LEU A 54 -9.41 -6.33 -11.70
C LEU A 54 -8.97 -7.31 -10.61
N ALA A 55 -8.84 -6.90 -9.35
CA ALA A 55 -8.50 -7.80 -8.26
C ALA A 55 -9.57 -8.90 -8.06
N GLN A 56 -10.84 -8.57 -8.22
CA GLN A 56 -11.95 -9.53 -8.15
C GLN A 56 -11.94 -10.51 -9.33
N ALA A 57 -11.72 -10.03 -10.55
CA ALA A 57 -11.62 -10.88 -11.74
C ALA A 57 -10.42 -11.84 -11.64
N MET A 58 -9.26 -11.32 -11.22
CA MET A 58 -8.06 -12.14 -10.98
C MET A 58 -8.31 -13.21 -9.92
N ALA A 59 -8.98 -12.87 -8.82
CA ALA A 59 -9.34 -13.83 -7.77
C ALA A 59 -10.28 -14.93 -8.29
N ALA A 60 -11.25 -14.58 -9.15
CA ALA A 60 -12.12 -15.55 -9.78
C ALA A 60 -11.35 -16.52 -10.69
N SER A 61 -10.41 -16.01 -11.49
CA SER A 61 -9.53 -16.85 -12.32
C SER A 61 -8.69 -17.81 -11.46
N VAL A 62 -8.14 -17.34 -10.34
CA VAL A 62 -7.40 -18.18 -9.39
C VAL A 62 -8.28 -19.31 -8.86
N ALA A 63 -9.47 -19.00 -8.37
CA ALA A 63 -10.40 -20.02 -7.84
C ALA A 63 -10.86 -21.03 -8.90
N GLN A 64 -10.95 -20.61 -10.17
CA GLN A 64 -11.34 -21.49 -11.27
C GLN A 64 -10.21 -22.43 -11.71
N ILE A 65 -8.98 -21.92 -11.79
CA ILE A 65 -7.84 -22.69 -12.31
C ILE A 65 -7.17 -23.51 -11.20
N ILE A 66 -7.09 -22.96 -9.99
CA ILE A 66 -6.50 -23.61 -8.82
C ILE A 66 -7.64 -23.88 -7.81
N SER A 67 -8.21 -25.06 -7.90
CA SER A 67 -9.19 -25.55 -6.92
C SER A 67 -8.53 -26.06 -5.64
N ASN A 68 -7.32 -26.63 -5.74
CA ASN A 68 -6.48 -27.02 -4.60
C ASN A 68 -5.04 -26.49 -4.81
N PRO A 69 -4.59 -25.48 -4.04
CA PRO A 69 -3.24 -24.93 -4.13
C PRO A 69 -2.11 -25.94 -3.91
N GLU A 70 -2.33 -27.01 -3.14
CA GLU A 70 -1.31 -28.05 -2.90
C GLU A 70 -1.07 -28.94 -4.12
N GLU A 71 -2.06 -29.02 -5.01
CA GLU A 71 -2.04 -29.82 -6.25
C GLU A 71 -1.77 -28.98 -7.50
N ALA A 72 -1.65 -27.66 -7.34
CA ALA A 72 -1.42 -26.72 -8.44
C ALA A 72 -0.09 -27.04 -9.16
N ARG A 73 -0.14 -27.09 -10.50
CA ARG A 73 1.02 -27.39 -11.35
C ARG A 73 1.62 -26.09 -11.90
N GLU A 74 2.87 -26.14 -12.33
CA GLU A 74 3.52 -24.97 -12.98
C GLU A 74 2.72 -24.46 -14.19
N SER A 75 2.08 -25.37 -14.93
CA SER A 75 1.20 -25.02 -16.04
C SER A 75 0.00 -24.17 -15.62
N ASP A 76 -0.47 -24.30 -14.38
CA ASP A 76 -1.63 -23.56 -13.88
C ASP A 76 -1.25 -22.12 -13.55
N PHE A 77 -0.05 -21.92 -12.98
CA PHE A 77 0.52 -20.58 -12.76
C PHE A 77 0.83 -19.87 -14.08
N ALA A 78 1.34 -20.58 -15.09
CA ALA A 78 1.56 -20.03 -16.42
C ALA A 78 0.25 -19.58 -17.10
N LYS A 79 -0.80 -20.40 -17.00
CA LYS A 79 -2.16 -20.03 -17.48
C LYS A 79 -2.70 -18.81 -16.74
N LEU A 80 -2.60 -18.78 -15.41
CA LEU A 80 -3.06 -17.65 -14.61
C LEU A 80 -2.32 -16.36 -14.93
N SER A 81 -1.00 -16.42 -15.15
CA SER A 81 -0.23 -15.25 -15.56
C SER A 81 -0.74 -14.67 -16.88
N LEU A 82 -1.00 -15.52 -17.87
CA LEU A 82 -1.55 -15.10 -19.17
C LEU A 82 -2.97 -14.54 -19.02
N GLU A 83 -3.79 -15.16 -18.17
CA GLU A 83 -5.15 -14.68 -17.90
C GLU A 83 -5.14 -13.29 -17.25
N PHE A 84 -4.23 -13.06 -16.29
CA PHE A 84 -4.07 -11.75 -15.66
C PHE A 84 -3.64 -10.69 -16.67
N ASP A 85 -2.72 -11.04 -17.58
CA ASP A 85 -2.34 -10.16 -18.70
C ASP A 85 -3.57 -9.82 -19.53
N ASN A 86 -4.39 -10.79 -19.93
CA ASN A 86 -5.60 -10.54 -20.71
C ASN A 86 -6.62 -9.66 -19.97
N LEU A 87 -6.86 -9.93 -18.68
CA LEU A 87 -7.82 -9.19 -17.85
C LEU A 87 -7.50 -7.70 -17.78
N VAL A 88 -6.21 -7.31 -17.67
CA VAL A 88 -5.86 -5.88 -17.59
C VAL A 88 -5.95 -5.13 -18.92
N HIS A 89 -5.93 -5.85 -20.06
CA HIS A 89 -6.08 -5.24 -21.37
C HIS A 89 -7.54 -4.94 -21.74
N GLN A 90 -8.50 -5.68 -21.17
CA GLN A 90 -9.93 -5.56 -21.52
C GLN A 90 -10.60 -4.22 -21.14
N PRO A 91 -10.50 -3.72 -19.90
CA PRO A 91 -11.24 -2.52 -19.50
C PRO A 91 -10.55 -1.25 -19.99
N ASP A 92 -11.29 -0.17 -20.23
CA ASP A 92 -10.70 1.16 -20.38
C ASP A 92 -10.08 1.64 -19.05
N GLY A 93 -8.97 2.37 -19.12
CA GLY A 93 -8.35 2.95 -17.93
C GLY A 93 -6.87 3.29 -18.11
N SER A 94 -6.30 3.92 -17.09
CA SER A 94 -4.90 4.33 -17.10
C SER A 94 -3.96 3.12 -17.25
N PRO A 95 -3.05 3.12 -18.26
CA PRO A 95 -2.04 2.07 -18.42
C PRO A 95 -1.18 1.87 -17.17
N TYR A 96 -0.84 2.97 -16.49
CA TYR A 96 -0.07 2.93 -15.26
C TYR A 96 -0.79 2.18 -14.13
N ILE A 97 -2.10 2.43 -13.95
CA ILE A 97 -2.90 1.73 -12.93
C ILE A 97 -2.98 0.24 -13.25
N LYS A 98 -3.18 -0.10 -14.53
CA LYS A 98 -3.21 -1.48 -15.03
C LYS A 98 -1.89 -2.21 -14.78
N GLU A 99 -0.76 -1.55 -14.99
CA GLU A 99 0.56 -2.11 -14.70
C GLU A 99 0.74 -2.42 -13.21
N LEU A 100 0.37 -1.49 -12.32
CA LEU A 100 0.49 -1.69 -10.87
C LEU A 100 -0.36 -2.87 -10.38
N ILE A 101 -1.61 -2.98 -10.81
CA ILE A 101 -2.49 -4.09 -10.40
C ILE A 101 -2.05 -5.42 -11.04
N LEU A 102 -1.53 -5.41 -12.27
CA LEU A 102 -0.95 -6.59 -12.90
C LEU A 102 0.26 -7.11 -12.12
N ARG A 103 1.16 -6.19 -11.74
CA ARG A 103 2.34 -6.52 -10.91
C ARG A 103 1.90 -7.10 -9.57
N ALA A 104 0.90 -6.50 -8.91
CA ALA A 104 0.34 -7.01 -7.67
C ALA A 104 -0.25 -8.42 -7.82
N GLY A 105 -1.02 -8.67 -8.89
CA GLY A 105 -1.56 -9.99 -9.21
C GLY A 105 -0.47 -11.03 -9.48
N LYS A 106 0.53 -10.71 -10.31
CA LYS A 106 1.65 -11.61 -10.59
C LYS A 106 2.50 -11.88 -9.34
N GLY A 107 2.69 -10.88 -8.48
CA GLY A 107 3.34 -11.03 -7.18
C GLY A 107 2.57 -11.99 -6.26
N TYR A 108 1.23 -11.90 -6.24
CA TYR A 108 0.39 -12.86 -5.53
C TYR A 108 0.58 -14.29 -6.06
N LEU A 109 0.55 -14.49 -7.38
CA LEU A 109 0.77 -15.81 -8.00
C LEU A 109 2.15 -16.38 -7.65
N ASN A 110 3.18 -15.54 -7.62
CA ASN A 110 4.53 -15.98 -7.30
C ASN A 110 4.65 -16.44 -5.84
N ASP A 111 4.00 -15.75 -4.90
CA ASP A 111 3.98 -16.15 -3.50
C ASP A 111 3.17 -17.44 -3.29
N LEU A 112 2.05 -17.59 -4.00
CA LEU A 112 1.26 -18.82 -4.01
C LEU A 112 2.08 -20.01 -4.55
N ARG A 113 2.79 -19.81 -5.67
CA ARG A 113 3.68 -20.82 -6.27
C ARG A 113 4.82 -21.22 -5.33
N SER A 114 5.34 -20.26 -4.59
CA SER A 114 6.44 -20.45 -3.65
C SER A 114 5.99 -21.01 -2.29
N ARG A 115 4.71 -21.38 -2.14
CA ARG A 115 4.09 -21.87 -0.89
C ARG A 115 4.34 -20.96 0.31
N ARG A 116 4.45 -19.66 0.06
CA ARG A 116 4.45 -18.67 1.14
C ARG A 116 3.05 -18.59 1.72
N GLU A 117 2.94 -18.12 2.95
CA GLU A 117 1.64 -17.95 3.59
C GLU A 117 0.86 -16.86 2.84
N VAL A 118 -0.17 -17.30 2.10
CA VAL A 118 -1.02 -16.45 1.27
C VAL A 118 -2.47 -16.69 1.67
N ASP A 119 -3.22 -15.61 1.85
CA ASP A 119 -4.66 -15.67 2.13
C ASP A 119 -5.43 -16.03 0.86
N ILE A 120 -5.63 -17.34 0.67
CA ILE A 120 -6.39 -17.90 -0.45
C ILE A 120 -7.90 -17.61 -0.28
N ALA A 121 -8.39 -17.53 0.96
CA ALA A 121 -9.80 -17.29 1.25
C ALA A 121 -10.23 -15.87 0.86
N HIS A 122 -9.33 -14.90 0.97
CA HIS A 122 -9.55 -13.50 0.60
C HIS A 122 -8.63 -13.06 -0.55
N THR A 123 -8.50 -13.90 -1.59
CA THR A 123 -7.60 -13.66 -2.75
C THR A 123 -7.74 -12.23 -3.33
N SER A 124 -8.95 -11.71 -3.51
CA SER A 124 -9.16 -10.36 -4.07
C SER A 124 -8.65 -9.25 -3.14
N GLU A 125 -8.84 -9.41 -1.83
CA GLU A 125 -8.28 -8.51 -0.81
C GLU A 125 -6.75 -8.58 -0.82
N ALA A 126 -6.17 -9.78 -0.88
CA ALA A 126 -4.72 -9.96 -0.91
C ALA A 126 -4.07 -9.30 -2.15
N ILE A 127 -4.69 -9.45 -3.33
CA ILE A 127 -4.22 -8.80 -4.56
C ILE A 127 -4.35 -7.28 -4.45
N TRP A 128 -5.50 -6.77 -4.01
CA TRP A 128 -5.71 -5.32 -3.89
C TRP A 128 -4.78 -4.69 -2.83
N ARG A 129 -4.53 -5.40 -1.72
CA ARG A 129 -3.56 -5.00 -0.70
C ARG A 129 -2.17 -4.83 -1.29
N ARG A 130 -1.71 -5.79 -2.11
CA ARG A 130 -0.44 -5.67 -2.83
C ARG A 130 -0.44 -4.48 -3.78
N TYR A 131 -1.53 -4.24 -4.50
CA TYR A 131 -1.66 -3.05 -5.34
C TYR A 131 -1.49 -1.75 -4.56
N ALA A 132 -2.11 -1.63 -3.38
CA ALA A 132 -1.92 -0.46 -2.53
C ALA A 132 -0.47 -0.29 -2.05
N HIS A 133 0.25 -1.40 -1.79
CA HIS A 133 1.69 -1.36 -1.56
C HIS A 133 2.48 -0.89 -2.79
N GLU A 134 2.17 -1.39 -3.99
CA GLU A 134 2.83 -0.96 -5.22
C GLU A 134 2.63 0.54 -5.49
N VAL A 135 1.44 1.08 -5.19
CA VAL A 135 1.20 2.53 -5.24
C VAL A 135 2.08 3.25 -4.23
N TYR A 136 2.13 2.78 -2.97
CA TYR A 136 2.98 3.38 -1.94
C TYR A 136 4.47 3.37 -2.32
N GLU A 137 4.99 2.24 -2.78
CA GLU A 137 6.38 2.09 -3.17
C GLU A 137 6.72 3.03 -4.34
N SER A 138 5.96 2.95 -5.44
CA SER A 138 6.26 3.68 -6.68
C SER A 138 6.00 5.20 -6.61
N GLU A 139 5.08 5.65 -5.75
CA GLU A 139 4.71 7.06 -5.62
C GLU A 139 5.45 7.77 -4.48
N PHE A 140 5.96 7.00 -3.50
CA PHE A 140 6.62 7.54 -2.32
C PHE A 140 8.03 6.98 -2.13
N LYS A 141 8.15 5.72 -1.73
CA LYS A 141 9.41 5.15 -1.22
C LYS A 141 10.52 5.11 -2.27
N GLU A 142 10.22 4.64 -3.49
CA GLU A 142 11.17 4.59 -4.60
C GLU A 142 11.54 5.98 -5.14
N ARG A 143 10.76 7.01 -4.81
CA ARG A 143 11.03 8.40 -5.25
C ARG A 143 12.03 9.11 -4.37
N ILE A 144 12.08 8.78 -3.08
CA ILE A 144 12.95 9.41 -2.07
C ILE A 144 14.45 9.36 -2.45
N PRO A 145 15.03 8.21 -2.85
CA PRO A 145 16.46 8.16 -3.18
C PRO A 145 16.81 8.81 -4.53
N LEU A 146 15.84 9.38 -5.26
CA LEU A 146 16.09 10.02 -6.56
C LEU A 146 16.59 11.48 -6.45
N THR A 147 16.87 11.96 -5.24
CA THR A 147 17.57 13.21 -4.97
C THR A 147 18.84 12.92 -4.17
N SER A 148 19.93 13.63 -4.46
CA SER A 148 21.18 13.51 -3.70
C SER A 148 21.19 14.37 -2.44
N GLU A 149 20.40 15.46 -2.43
CA GLU A 149 20.29 16.38 -1.32
C GLU A 149 18.89 16.29 -0.73
N HIS A 150 18.80 15.83 0.51
CA HIS A 150 17.54 15.78 1.24
C HIS A 150 17.31 17.06 2.04
N TYR A 151 16.04 17.32 2.31
CA TYR A 151 15.63 18.47 3.10
C TYR A 151 16.25 18.41 4.51
N ALA A 152 16.57 19.57 5.09
CA ALA A 152 17.25 19.67 6.38
C ALA A 152 18.62 18.96 6.49
N GLY A 153 19.25 18.58 5.36
CA GLY A 153 20.57 17.96 5.33
C GLY A 153 20.61 16.56 5.93
N VAL A 154 19.47 15.87 6.03
CA VAL A 154 19.40 14.49 6.51
C VAL A 154 20.07 13.55 5.51
N THR A 155 20.72 12.49 6.01
CA THR A 155 21.32 11.48 5.13
C THR A 155 20.29 10.46 4.67
N GLN A 156 20.56 9.79 3.54
CA GLN A 156 19.71 8.71 3.03
C GLN A 156 19.57 7.58 4.07
N GLU A 157 20.64 7.22 4.78
CA GLU A 157 20.60 6.14 5.77
C GLU A 157 19.67 6.45 6.96
N ILE A 158 19.60 7.73 7.37
CA ILE A 158 18.67 8.14 8.43
C ILE A 158 17.23 8.09 7.91
N LEU A 159 16.99 8.51 6.67
CA LEU A 159 15.66 8.43 6.06
C LEU A 159 15.21 6.99 5.89
N ASP A 160 16.07 6.08 5.43
CA ASP A 160 15.76 4.67 5.27
C ASP A 160 15.31 4.06 6.60
N LYS A 161 16.04 4.31 7.70
CA LYS A 161 15.64 3.86 9.04
C LYS A 161 14.28 4.41 9.47
N ARG A 162 13.96 5.66 9.14
CA ARG A 162 12.66 6.27 9.45
C ARG A 162 11.55 5.63 8.61
N ILE A 163 11.80 5.39 7.33
CA ILE A 163 10.86 4.72 6.41
C ILE A 163 10.58 3.28 6.87
N GLU A 164 11.62 2.52 7.20
CA GLU A 164 11.51 1.19 7.79
C GLU A 164 10.73 1.22 9.10
N GLY A 165 11.00 2.20 9.96
CA GLY A 165 10.28 2.40 11.21
C GLY A 165 8.79 2.70 11.07
N MET A 166 8.35 3.26 9.93
CA MET A 166 6.93 3.47 9.61
C MET A 166 6.23 2.21 9.10
N GLN A 167 6.98 1.23 8.57
CA GLN A 167 6.45 0.13 7.78
C GLN A 167 5.32 -0.64 8.48
N PRO A 168 5.39 -1.00 9.78
CA PRO A 168 4.29 -1.71 10.45
C PRO A 168 2.97 -0.93 10.43
N SER A 169 3.05 0.40 10.60
CA SER A 169 1.87 1.28 10.58
C SER A 169 1.34 1.47 9.16
N ILE A 170 2.22 1.53 8.15
CA ILE A 170 1.82 1.53 6.73
C ILE A 170 1.09 0.23 6.37
N ASP A 171 1.67 -0.93 6.71
CA ASP A 171 1.11 -2.26 6.43
C ASP A 171 -0.27 -2.42 7.06
N SER A 172 -0.41 -2.06 8.35
CA SER A 172 -1.70 -2.10 9.05
C SER A 172 -2.73 -1.18 8.41
N GLY A 173 -2.32 0.01 7.96
CA GLY A 173 -3.21 0.95 7.30
C GLY A 173 -3.68 0.47 5.93
N ILE A 174 -2.76 -0.07 5.13
CA ILE A 174 -3.06 -0.64 3.81
C ILE A 174 -3.97 -1.88 3.95
N GLN A 175 -3.74 -2.74 4.94
CA GLN A 175 -4.62 -3.86 5.25
C GLN A 175 -6.07 -3.40 5.49
N GLN A 176 -6.26 -2.35 6.29
CA GLN A 176 -7.59 -1.79 6.56
C GLN A 176 -8.22 -1.15 5.31
N PHE A 177 -7.42 -0.50 4.46
CA PHE A 177 -7.90 0.00 3.17
C PHE A 177 -8.35 -1.13 2.26
N ALA A 178 -7.62 -2.25 2.20
CA ALA A 178 -7.98 -3.39 1.37
C ALA A 178 -9.32 -4.00 1.76
N GLN A 179 -9.49 -4.28 3.07
CA GLN A 179 -10.75 -4.76 3.62
C GLN A 179 -11.92 -3.82 3.30
N ALA A 180 -11.72 -2.51 3.46
CA ALA A 180 -12.74 -1.52 3.19
C ALA A 180 -13.07 -1.38 1.69
N ALA A 181 -12.06 -1.42 0.82
CA ALA A 181 -12.21 -1.32 -0.62
C ALA A 181 -13.01 -2.51 -1.18
N ILE A 182 -12.61 -3.74 -0.82
CA ILE A 182 -13.28 -4.95 -1.29
C ILE A 182 -14.70 -5.05 -0.73
N ARG A 183 -14.89 -4.84 0.58
CA ARG A 183 -16.21 -4.91 1.22
C ARG A 183 -17.20 -3.90 0.64
N ASN A 184 -16.76 -2.68 0.35
CA ASN A 184 -17.61 -1.63 -0.18
C ASN A 184 -17.67 -1.60 -1.72
N GLN A 185 -16.85 -2.42 -2.38
CA GLN A 185 -16.63 -2.43 -3.83
C GLN A 185 -16.30 -1.04 -4.41
N SER A 186 -15.71 -0.15 -3.60
CA SER A 186 -15.34 1.19 -4.03
C SER A 186 -14.29 1.82 -3.11
N VAL A 187 -13.35 2.55 -3.71
CA VAL A 187 -12.34 3.35 -3.00
C VAL A 187 -12.93 4.66 -2.47
N ALA A 188 -14.07 5.13 -2.99
CA ALA A 188 -14.68 6.40 -2.59
C ALA A 188 -14.99 6.44 -1.08
N LYS A 189 -15.35 5.28 -0.50
CA LYS A 189 -15.69 5.11 0.91
C LYS A 189 -14.49 4.80 1.82
N LEU A 190 -13.25 4.81 1.29
CA LEU A 190 -12.07 4.64 2.13
C LEU A 190 -11.99 5.74 3.19
N SER A 191 -11.80 5.31 4.43
CA SER A 191 -11.62 6.16 5.61
C SER A 191 -10.31 5.80 6.28
N MET A 192 -9.73 6.76 6.99
CA MET A 192 -8.50 6.47 7.72
C MET A 192 -8.75 5.47 8.85
N PRO A 193 -7.81 4.55 9.08
CA PRO A 193 -7.76 3.74 10.30
C PRO A 193 -7.97 4.59 11.54
N ARG A 194 -8.70 4.05 12.53
CA ARG A 194 -8.75 4.65 13.87
C ARG A 194 -7.35 4.61 14.46
N ARG A 195 -6.96 5.65 15.20
CA ARG A 195 -5.71 5.61 15.98
C ARG A 195 -5.87 4.52 17.03
N SER A 196 -4.93 3.58 17.10
CA SER A 196 -4.81 2.74 18.28
C SER A 196 -4.47 3.66 19.45
N SER A 197 -5.38 3.77 20.42
CA SER A 197 -5.11 4.48 21.67
C SER A 197 -4.18 3.61 22.53
N ARG A 198 -2.94 3.42 22.11
CA ARG A 198 -1.88 2.93 23.01
C ARG A 198 -1.31 4.12 23.79
N LYS A 199 -2.17 4.82 24.54
CA LYS A 199 -1.76 5.32 25.83
C LYS A 199 -2.30 4.29 26.81
N ALA A 200 -1.41 3.51 27.43
CA ALA A 200 -1.77 2.90 28.69
C ALA A 200 -2.25 4.06 29.57
N ILE A 201 -3.53 4.03 29.95
CA ILE A 201 -3.98 4.84 31.06
C ILE A 201 -3.28 4.19 32.25
N ASP A 202 -2.26 4.86 32.77
CA ASP A 202 -1.65 4.48 34.03
C ASP A 202 -2.71 4.73 35.11
N LEU A 203 -3.40 3.68 35.53
CA LEU A 203 -4.50 3.74 36.49
C LEU A 203 -3.99 3.74 37.95
N ASP A 204 -2.69 3.97 38.17
CA ASP A 204 -2.06 3.83 39.48
C ASP A 204 -1.74 5.17 40.18
N GLU A 205 -2.05 6.35 39.62
CA GLU A 205 -1.74 7.63 40.28
C GLU A 205 -2.89 8.29 41.09
N ASP A 206 -4.14 7.81 41.02
CA ASP A 206 -5.29 8.48 41.66
C ASP A 206 -5.86 7.79 42.93
N LEU A 207 -5.15 6.82 43.54
CA LEU A 207 -5.63 6.11 44.75
C LEU A 207 -4.94 6.48 46.07
N LEU A 208 -4.14 7.56 46.12
CA LEU A 208 -3.50 8.04 47.37
C LEU A 208 -3.83 9.49 47.75
N ALA A 209 -4.94 10.02 47.28
CA ALA A 209 -5.54 11.24 47.81
C ALA A 209 -6.88 10.91 48.49
N GLY A 210 -6.81 10.33 49.69
CA GLY A 210 -7.95 10.05 50.56
C GLY A 210 -7.52 9.89 52.00
#